data_AF-A0A963VAA6-F1
#
_entry.id   AF-A0A963VAA6-F1
#
_cell.length_a   1.000
_cell.length_b   1.000
_cell.length_c   1.000
_cell.angle_alpha   90.00
_cell.angle_beta   90.00
_cell.angle_gamma   90.00
#
_symmetry.space_group_name_H-M   'P 1'
#
loop_
_entity.id
_entity.type
_entity.pdbx_description
1 polymer ?
#
loop_
_entity_poly.entity_id
_entity_poly.type
_entity_poly.pdbx_seq_one_letter_code
_entity_poly.pdbx_strand_id
1 'polypeptide(L)'
;PLSQFFPSSLGPLDAAVSSFDAQRRIRALVMAEDPEHPLADEEIRTQLKKDGVDMARRTVAKYRKCMRIPSSHERRRRKVSRTGRGQPVRAQSTP
;
A
#
# COMPACT_ATOMS: atom_id res chain seq x y z
N PRO A 1 7.64 37.74 -8.73
CA PRO A 1 6.32 37.26 -9.20
C PRO A 1 5.67 36.42 -8.09
N LEU A 2 4.50 36.84 -7.60
CA LEU A 2 3.80 36.28 -6.42
C LEU A 2 3.09 34.94 -6.69
N SER A 3 3.51 34.19 -7.72
CA SER A 3 2.77 33.03 -8.23
C SER A 3 3.11 31.69 -7.58
N GLN A 4 3.96 31.67 -6.54
CA GLN A 4 4.42 30.45 -5.88
C GLN A 4 3.71 30.14 -4.54
N PHE A 5 2.69 30.91 -4.17
CA PHE A 5 2.05 30.83 -2.85
C PHE A 5 0.61 30.29 -2.87
N PHE A 6 0.15 29.72 -3.97
CA PHE A 6 -1.16 29.07 -4.03
C PHE A 6 -1.01 27.55 -4.09
N PRO A 7 -0.87 26.84 -2.95
CA PRO A 7 -1.20 25.44 -2.92
C PRO A 7 -2.71 25.35 -3.17
N SER A 8 -3.07 25.00 -4.40
CA SER A 8 -4.45 24.70 -4.76
C SER A 8 -4.99 23.60 -3.84
N SER A 9 -6.19 23.87 -3.33
CA SER A 9 -7.13 22.91 -2.76
C SER A 9 -7.03 22.67 -1.25
N LEU A 10 -7.78 23.52 -0.54
CA LEU A 10 -8.54 23.25 0.68
C LEU A 10 -8.97 21.76 0.80
N GLY A 11 -8.46 21.10 1.84
CA GLY A 11 -9.10 19.94 2.49
C GLY A 11 -9.36 20.32 3.96
N PRO A 12 -10.27 19.63 4.68
CA PRO A 12 -10.69 20.01 6.02
C PRO A 12 -9.50 20.22 6.96
N LEU A 13 -9.55 21.31 7.72
CA LEU A 13 -8.52 21.78 8.66
C LEU A 13 -8.43 20.92 9.93
N ASP A 14 -8.98 19.71 9.92
CA ASP A 14 -9.16 18.90 11.12
C ASP A 14 -8.26 17.67 11.05
N ALA A 15 -7.25 17.69 11.92
CA ALA A 15 -6.14 16.76 12.05
C ALA A 15 -5.02 16.95 11.00
N ALA A 16 -4.13 17.91 11.28
CA ALA A 16 -2.76 17.89 10.77
C ALA A 16 -2.05 16.64 11.32
N VAL A 17 -2.37 15.46 10.79
CA VAL A 17 -1.72 14.21 11.14
C VAL A 17 -0.27 14.34 10.73
N SER A 18 0.64 14.23 11.70
CA SER A 18 2.07 14.24 11.42
C SER A 18 2.39 13.18 10.36
N SER A 19 3.29 13.51 9.42
CA SER A 19 3.68 12.58 8.36
C SER A 19 4.15 11.22 8.91
N PHE A 20 4.76 11.22 10.10
CA PHE A 20 5.16 10.02 10.80
C PHE A 20 3.97 9.14 11.20
N ASP A 21 2.91 9.74 11.73
CA ASP A 21 1.73 9.02 12.19
C ASP A 21 0.94 8.44 11.00
N ALA A 22 0.82 9.21 9.91
CA ALA A 22 0.25 8.71 8.66
C ALA A 22 1.02 7.50 8.10
N GLN A 23 2.35 7.52 8.11
CA GLN A 23 3.18 6.39 7.69
C GLN A 23 2.98 5.16 8.59
N ARG A 24 2.92 5.37 9.91
CA ARG A 24 2.67 4.31 10.90
C ARG A 24 1.32 3.64 10.66
N ARG A 25 0.25 4.42 10.44
CA ARG A 25 -1.09 3.92 10.13
C ARG A 25 -1.13 3.15 8.81
N ILE A 26 -0.55 3.70 7.73
CA ILE A 26 -0.44 2.98 6.44
C ILE A 26 0.25 1.63 6.62
N ARG A 27 1.34 1.58 7.39
CA ARG A 27 2.05 0.34 7.66
C ARG A 27 1.17 -0.65 8.42
N ALA A 28 0.46 -0.22 9.46
CA ALA A 28 -0.46 -1.07 10.21
C ALA A 28 -1.54 -1.68 9.32
N LEU A 29 -2.14 -0.88 8.42
CA LEU A 29 -3.14 -1.35 7.45
C LEU A 29 -2.56 -2.37 6.47
N VAL A 30 -1.35 -2.13 5.95
CA VAL A 30 -0.67 -3.09 5.06
C VAL A 30 -0.26 -4.36 5.80
N MET A 31 0.03 -4.31 7.11
CA MET A 31 0.36 -5.50 7.90
C MET A 31 -0.87 -6.33 8.26
N ALA A 32 -2.04 -5.69 8.40
CA ALA A 32 -3.32 -6.36 8.64
C ALA A 32 -4.05 -6.75 7.35
N GLU A 33 -3.47 -6.47 6.17
CA GLU A 33 -4.13 -6.74 4.89
C GLU A 33 -4.20 -8.23 4.58
N ASP A 34 -5.22 -8.61 3.81
CA ASP A 34 -5.32 -9.96 3.30
C ASP A 34 -4.25 -10.18 2.20
N PRO A 35 -3.37 -11.19 2.33
CA PRO A 35 -2.33 -11.44 1.35
C PRO A 35 -2.86 -11.97 0.01
N GLU A 36 -4.10 -12.50 -0.05
CA GLU A 36 -4.78 -12.89 -1.29
C GLU A 36 -5.39 -11.67 -1.99
N HIS A 37 -5.87 -10.69 -1.22
CA HIS A 37 -6.47 -9.46 -1.72
C HIS A 37 -5.73 -8.21 -1.19
N PRO A 38 -4.52 -7.91 -1.72
CA PRO A 38 -3.72 -6.78 -1.24
C PRO A 38 -4.47 -5.46 -1.47
N LEU A 39 -4.57 -4.64 -0.43
CA LEU A 39 -5.35 -3.40 -0.43
C LEU A 39 -4.78 -2.43 -1.45
N ALA A 40 -5.64 -1.90 -2.33
CA ALA A 40 -5.27 -0.83 -3.25
C ALA A 40 -5.03 0.48 -2.48
N ASP A 41 -4.30 1.42 -3.08
CA ASP A 41 -4.06 2.74 -2.47
C ASP A 41 -5.36 3.50 -2.16
N GLU A 42 -6.42 3.23 -2.93
CA GLU A 42 -7.77 3.78 -2.73
C GLU A 42 -8.47 3.21 -1.49
N GLU A 43 -8.29 1.92 -1.22
CA GLU A 43 -8.83 1.25 -0.04
C GLU A 43 -8.10 1.70 1.21
N ILE A 44 -6.76 1.79 1.15
CA ILE A 44 -5.94 2.34 2.24
C ILE A 44 -6.39 3.77 2.57
N ARG A 45 -6.64 4.61 1.55
CA ARG A 45 -7.20 5.96 1.77
C ARG A 45 -8.53 5.92 2.50
N THR A 46 -9.44 5.05 2.05
CA THR A 46 -10.79 4.96 2.61
C THR A 46 -10.74 4.52 4.07
N GLN A 47 -9.86 3.58 4.40
CA GLN A 47 -9.68 3.14 5.78
C GLN A 47 -9.05 4.23 6.66
N LEU A 48 -8.03 4.94 6.15
CA LEU A 48 -7.45 6.09 6.85
C LEU A 48 -8.47 7.21 7.08
N LYS A 49 -9.35 7.46 6.12
CA LYS A 49 -10.44 8.43 6.26
C LYS A 49 -11.43 8.05 7.37
N LYS A 50 -11.73 6.75 7.53
CA LYS A 50 -12.53 6.25 8.67
C LYS A 50 -11.82 6.48 10.00
N ASP A 51 -10.49 6.39 10.03
CA ASP A 51 -9.65 6.66 11.20
C ASP A 51 -9.44 8.17 11.47
N GLY A 52 -10.16 9.04 10.74
CA GLY A 52 -10.07 10.49 10.87
C GLY A 52 -8.87 11.12 10.13
N VAL A 53 -8.22 10.37 9.23
CA VAL A 53 -7.07 10.83 8.44
C VAL A 53 -7.47 10.98 6.98
N ASP A 54 -7.84 12.19 6.58
CA ASP A 54 -8.09 12.48 5.17
C ASP A 54 -6.77 12.77 4.45
N MET A 55 -6.45 11.96 3.44
CA MET A 55 -5.25 12.14 2.62
C MET A 55 -5.47 11.71 1.18
N ALA A 56 -4.77 12.32 0.22
CA ALA A 56 -4.91 11.95 -1.17
C ALA A 56 -4.25 10.60 -1.49
N ARG A 57 -4.81 9.85 -2.46
CA ARG A 57 -4.23 8.59 -2.99
C ARG A 57 -2.76 8.75 -3.41
N ARG A 58 -2.42 9.90 -4.02
CA ARG A 58 -1.04 10.21 -4.44
C ARG A 58 -0.08 10.31 -3.26
N THR A 59 -0.54 10.83 -2.12
CA THR A 59 0.22 10.92 -0.86
C THR A 59 0.45 9.54 -0.26
N VAL A 60 -0.58 8.68 -0.26
CA VAL A 60 -0.46 7.26 0.15
C VAL A 60 0.60 6.55 -0.69
N ALA A 61 0.54 6.69 -2.02
CA ALA A 61 1.49 6.09 -2.93
C ALA A 61 2.92 6.62 -2.72
N LYS A 62 3.09 7.92 -2.45
CA LYS A 62 4.38 8.52 -2.09
C LYS A 62 4.95 7.88 -0.83
N TYR A 63 4.16 7.79 0.24
CA TYR A 63 4.60 7.21 1.51
C TYR A 63 4.89 5.71 1.42
N ARG A 64 4.10 4.94 0.66
CA ARG A 64 4.40 3.53 0.36
C ARG A 64 5.77 3.35 -0.29
N LYS A 65 6.08 4.18 -1.29
CA LYS A 65 7.39 4.14 -1.97
C LYS A 65 8.53 4.46 -1.01
N CYS A 66 8.37 5.48 -0.16
CA CYS A 66 9.37 5.83 0.87
C CYS A 66 9.62 4.66 1.84
N MET A 67 8.57 3.91 2.22
CA MET A 67 8.66 2.73 3.08
C MET A 67 9.07 1.44 2.32
N ARG A 68 9.39 1.53 1.03
CA ARG A 68 9.71 0.38 0.15
C ARG A 68 8.62 -0.69 0.12
N ILE A 69 7.38 -0.29 0.31
CA ILE A 69 6.22 -1.17 0.23
C ILE A 69 5.81 -1.29 -1.25
N PRO A 70 5.94 -2.47 -1.88
CA PRO A 70 5.64 -2.66 -3.31
C PRO A 70 4.16 -2.42 -3.58
N SER A 71 3.80 -2.10 -4.84
CA SER A 71 2.42 -1.82 -5.23
C SER A 71 1.49 -3.02 -5.02
N SER A 72 0.17 -2.80 -4.92
CA SER A 72 -0.80 -3.88 -4.68
C SER A 72 -0.83 -4.87 -5.84
N HIS A 73 -0.54 -4.40 -7.05
CA HIS A 73 -0.33 -5.25 -8.24
C HIS A 73 0.91 -6.15 -8.10
N GLU A 74 2.03 -5.60 -7.65
CA GLU A 74 3.24 -6.39 -7.41
C GLU A 74 3.06 -7.41 -6.29
N ARG A 75 2.37 -7.04 -5.20
CA ARG A 75 2.05 -7.95 -4.08
C ARG A 75 1.21 -9.14 -4.56
N ARG A 76 0.22 -8.88 -5.41
CA ARG A 76 -0.60 -9.92 -6.05
C ARG A 76 0.22 -10.84 -6.95
N ARG A 77 1.08 -10.26 -7.81
CA ARG A 77 1.92 -11.02 -8.75
C ARG A 77 2.96 -11.90 -8.05
N ARG A 78 3.46 -11.48 -6.89
CA ARG A 78 4.48 -12.20 -6.11
C ARG A 78 3.97 -13.54 -5.52
N LYS A 79 2.64 -13.72 -5.40
CA LYS A 79 2.04 -15.02 -5.03
C LYS A 79 1.81 -15.93 -6.23
N VAL A 80 1.42 -15.39 -7.39
CA VAL A 80 1.21 -16.19 -8.61
C VAL A 80 2.47 -16.97 -9.00
N SER A 81 3.66 -16.42 -8.74
CA SER A 81 4.93 -17.10 -9.05
C SER A 81 5.33 -18.22 -8.07
N ARG A 82 4.57 -18.48 -6.99
CA ARG A 82 4.84 -19.58 -6.04
C ARG A 82 3.97 -20.82 -6.25
N THR A 83 2.84 -20.72 -6.95
CA THR A 83 1.87 -21.82 -7.12
C THR A 83 2.10 -22.67 -8.38
N GLY A 84 3.16 -22.42 -9.15
CA GLY A 84 3.33 -23.00 -10.50
C GLY A 84 4.56 -23.88 -10.74
N ARG A 85 5.20 -24.47 -9.72
CA ARG A 85 6.27 -25.48 -9.94
C ARG A 85 6.05 -26.70 -9.07
N GLY A 86 5.01 -27.46 -9.41
CA GLY A 86 5.00 -28.90 -9.14
C GLY A 86 6.17 -29.52 -9.89
N GLN A 87 7.23 -29.83 -9.16
CA GLN A 87 8.33 -30.64 -9.66
C GLN A 87 7.78 -32.06 -9.83
N PRO A 88 7.76 -32.66 -11.03
CA PRO A 88 7.44 -34.07 -11.12
C PRO A 88 8.55 -34.82 -10.39
N VAL A 89 8.19 -35.46 -9.27
CA VAL A 89 9.09 -36.36 -8.56
C VAL A 89 9.46 -37.48 -9.53
N ARG A 90 10.68 -37.41 -10.05
CA ARG A 90 11.25 -38.44 -10.91
C ARG A 90 11.43 -39.67 -10.03
N ALA A 91 10.43 -40.55 -10.05
CA ALA A 91 10.51 -41.87 -9.42
C ALA A 91 11.73 -42.57 -10.00
N GLN A 92 12.74 -42.73 -9.16
CA GLN A 92 13.96 -43.44 -9.49
C GLN A 92 13.58 -44.92 -9.54
N SER A 93 13.53 -45.49 -10.74
CA SER A 93 13.61 -46.94 -10.91
C SER A 93 14.94 -47.38 -10.31
N THR A 94 14.85 -48.03 -9.16
CA THR A 94 15.96 -48.70 -8.46
C THR A 94 16.20 -50.03 -9.21
N PRO A 95 17.44 -50.57 -9.24
CA PRO A 95 17.92 -51.46 -10.30
C PRO A 95 17.27 -52.84 -10.37
#